data_AF-G9YP54-F1
#
_entry.id   AF-G9YP54-F1
#
_cell.length_a   1.000
_cell.length_b   1.000
_cell.length_c   1.000
_cell.angle_alpha   90.00
_cell.angle_beta   90.00
_cell.angle_gamma   90.00
#
_symmetry.space_group_name_H-M   'P 1'
#
loop_
_entity.id
_entity.type
_entity.pdbx_description
1 polymer ?
#
loop_
_entity_poly.entity_id
_entity_poly.type
_entity_poly.pdbx_seq_one_letter_code
_entity_poly.pdbx_strand_id
1 'polypeptide(L)'
;MNQSLSPAELEQRFAEINAREPEELTAEEAAALAEAEAMDDGSSVSLDAFKAELEGYSGKLVLRIPRSLHKHLKEEAEIEGVSLNQYMLYKLSR
;
A
#
# COMPACT_ATOMS: atom_id res chain seq x y z
N MET A 1 -5.68 7.53 24.71
CA MET A 1 -7.15 7.37 24.73
C MET A 1 -7.68 8.03 23.48
N ASN A 2 -7.98 7.28 22.42
CA ASN A 2 -8.64 7.86 21.24
C ASN A 2 -10.11 8.06 21.62
N GLN A 3 -10.54 9.32 21.71
CA GLN A 3 -11.96 9.63 21.81
C GLN A 3 -12.60 9.26 20.47
N SER A 4 -13.32 8.13 20.42
CA SER A 4 -14.14 7.79 19.27
C SER A 4 -15.35 8.71 19.25
N LEU A 5 -15.43 9.59 18.26
CA LEU A 5 -16.60 10.43 18.02
C LEU A 5 -17.82 9.54 17.73
N SER A 6 -18.96 9.91 18.28
CA SER A 6 -20.23 9.27 17.93
C SER A 6 -20.62 9.60 16.48
N PRO A 7 -21.43 8.76 15.81
CA PRO A 7 -21.89 9.02 14.44
C PRO A 7 -22.60 10.38 14.29
N ALA A 8 -23.40 10.78 15.28
CA ALA A 8 -24.11 12.05 15.28
C ALA A 8 -23.17 13.27 15.36
N GLU A 9 -22.09 13.17 16.14
CA GLU A 9 -21.08 14.24 16.23
C GLU A 9 -20.28 14.37 14.93
N LEU A 10 -20.04 13.27 14.23
CA LEU A 10 -19.42 13.28 12.91
C LEU A 10 -20.32 13.95 11.86
N GLU A 11 -21.60 13.59 11.82
CA GLU A 11 -22.58 14.21 10.91
C GLU A 11 -22.70 15.71 11.15
N GLN A 12 -22.75 16.13 12.42
CA GLN A 12 -22.77 17.55 12.77
C GLN A 12 -21.51 18.27 12.27
N ARG A 13 -20.32 17.69 12.47
CA ARG A 13 -19.07 18.28 11.98
C ARG A 13 -19.01 18.36 10.46
N PHE A 14 -19.49 17.35 9.75
CA PHE A 14 -19.59 17.41 8.29
C PHE A 14 -20.55 18.49 7.82
N ALA A 15 -21.70 18.64 8.48
CA ALA A 15 -22.65 19.72 8.18
C ALA A 15 -22.03 21.10 8.41
N GLU A 16 -21.29 21.28 9.51
CA GLU A 16 -20.58 22.53 9.80
C GLU A 16 -19.46 22.83 8.80
N ILE A 17 -18.70 21.82 8.36
CA ILE A 17 -17.65 21.98 7.35
C ILE A 17 -18.25 22.35 5.99
N ASN A 18 -19.27 21.62 5.55
CA ASN A 18 -19.90 21.83 4.24
C ASN A 18 -20.68 23.16 4.16
N ALA A 19 -21.08 23.74 5.29
CA ALA A 19 -21.75 25.03 5.36
C ALA A 19 -20.79 26.23 5.31
N ARG A 20 -19.46 26.02 5.41
CA ARG A 20 -18.46 27.08 5.26
C ARG A 20 -18.31 27.45 3.79
N GLU A 21 -17.97 28.71 3.53
CA GLU A 21 -17.59 29.12 2.17
C GLU A 21 -16.31 28.37 1.76
N PRO A 22 -16.27 27.79 0.54
CA PRO A 22 -15.06 27.14 0.03
C PRO A 22 -13.91 28.14 -0.04
N GLU A 23 -12.76 27.77 0.50
CA GLU A 23 -11.54 28.56 0.38
C GLU A 23 -11.01 28.45 -1.06
N GLU A 24 -10.53 29.58 -1.61
CA GLU A 24 -9.82 29.59 -2.88
C GLU A 24 -8.33 29.42 -2.64
N LEU A 25 -7.65 28.70 -3.55
CA LEU A 25 -6.21 28.52 -3.52
C LEU A 25 -5.51 29.89 -3.57
N THR A 26 -4.60 30.10 -2.64
CA THR A 26 -3.65 31.21 -2.71
C THR A 26 -2.68 31.02 -3.88
N ALA A 27 -2.05 32.10 -4.34
CA ALA A 27 -1.06 32.03 -5.41
C ALA A 27 0.16 31.14 -5.03
N GLU A 28 0.51 31.07 -3.75
CA GLU A 28 1.58 30.23 -3.23
C GLU A 28 1.21 28.74 -3.29
N GLU A 29 -0.02 28.38 -2.90
CA GLU A 29 -0.51 26.99 -2.98
C GLU A 29 -0.64 26.52 -4.43
N ALA A 30 -1.12 27.38 -5.32
CA ALA A 30 -1.17 27.08 -6.76
C ALA A 30 0.23 26.84 -7.35
N ALA A 31 1.23 27.63 -6.94
CA ALA A 31 2.62 27.45 -7.36
C ALA A 31 3.22 26.14 -6.82
N ALA A 32 2.96 25.79 -5.57
CA ALA A 32 3.40 24.54 -4.96
C ALA A 32 2.79 23.32 -5.65
N LEU A 33 1.51 23.38 -6.02
CA LEU A 33 0.85 22.32 -6.78
C LEU A 33 1.45 22.16 -8.18
N ALA A 34 1.69 23.26 -8.88
CA ALA A 34 2.32 23.24 -10.20
C ALA A 34 3.76 22.69 -10.16
N GLU A 35 4.52 23.00 -9.11
CA GLU A 35 5.85 22.43 -8.90
C GLU A 35 5.78 20.92 -8.68
N ALA A 36 4.84 20.44 -7.85
CA ALA A 36 4.64 19.02 -7.62
C ALA A 36 4.23 18.27 -8.91
N GLU A 37 3.36 18.87 -9.72
CA GLU A 37 2.99 18.33 -11.04
C GLU A 37 4.18 18.28 -12.00
N ALA A 38 5.07 19.28 -11.97
CA ALA A 38 6.27 19.28 -12.81
C ALA A 38 7.32 18.23 -12.39
N MET A 39 7.26 17.75 -11.14
CA MET A 39 8.10 16.65 -10.65
C MET A 39 7.55 15.26 -11.00
N ASP A 40 6.30 15.16 -11.47
CA ASP A 40 5.74 13.89 -11.90
C ASP A 40 6.42 13.42 -13.19
N ASP A 41 7.17 12.34 -13.11
CA ASP A 41 7.86 11.71 -14.24
C ASP A 41 6.91 10.90 -15.15
N GLY A 42 5.61 10.94 -14.86
CA GLY A 42 4.57 10.23 -15.59
C GLY A 42 4.49 8.74 -15.25
N SER A 43 5.24 8.28 -14.23
CA SER A 43 5.13 6.92 -13.70
C SER A 43 4.05 6.77 -12.63
N SER A 44 3.49 7.89 -12.15
CA SER A 44 2.43 7.88 -11.17
C SER A 44 1.16 7.21 -11.74
N VAL A 45 0.53 6.36 -10.93
CA VAL A 45 -0.76 5.74 -11.26
C VAL A 45 -1.72 5.97 -10.10
N SER A 46 -3.02 5.99 -10.40
CA SER A 46 -4.02 6.08 -9.34
C SER A 46 -3.95 4.83 -8.44
N LEU A 47 -4.31 4.99 -7.16
CA LEU A 47 -4.37 3.88 -6.22
C LEU A 47 -5.29 2.75 -6.72
N ASP A 48 -6.40 3.12 -7.36
CA ASP A 48 -7.36 2.15 -7.89
C ASP A 48 -6.81 1.43 -9.12
N ALA A 49 -6.07 2.12 -10.00
CA ALA A 49 -5.39 1.49 -11.13
C ALA A 49 -4.32 0.49 -10.65
N PHE A 50 -3.52 0.87 -9.65
CA PHE A 50 -2.53 -0.03 -9.05
C PHE A 50 -3.18 -1.26 -8.40
N LYS A 51 -4.27 -1.09 -7.67
CA LYS A 51 -5.02 -2.22 -7.08
C LYS A 51 -5.60 -3.14 -8.16
N ALA A 52 -6.23 -2.58 -9.19
CA ALA A 52 -6.79 -3.34 -10.29
C ALA A 52 -5.71 -4.13 -11.05
N GLU A 53 -4.51 -3.58 -11.21
CA GLU A 53 -3.38 -4.30 -11.77
C GLU A 53 -3.00 -5.51 -10.89
N LEU A 54 -2.91 -5.31 -9.57
CA LEU A 54 -2.56 -6.37 -8.62
C LEU A 54 -3.59 -7.52 -8.57
N GLU A 55 -4.88 -7.24 -8.79
CA GLU A 55 -5.93 -8.25 -8.78
C GLU A 55 -5.71 -9.37 -9.83
N GLY A 56 -4.95 -9.09 -10.89
CA GLY A 56 -4.56 -10.09 -11.89
C GLY A 56 -3.53 -11.12 -11.40
N TYR A 57 -2.87 -10.86 -10.27
CA TYR A 57 -1.80 -11.70 -9.76
C TYR A 57 -2.25 -12.52 -8.55
N SER A 58 -2.21 -13.85 -8.68
CA SER A 58 -2.66 -14.76 -7.62
C SER A 58 -1.73 -14.85 -6.39
N GLY A 59 -0.51 -14.30 -6.47
CA GLY A 59 0.55 -14.50 -5.47
C GLY A 59 1.05 -15.94 -5.31
N LYS A 60 0.49 -16.90 -6.07
CA LYS A 60 0.84 -18.32 -6.01
C LYS A 60 1.97 -18.63 -6.98
N LEU A 61 3.05 -19.20 -6.46
CA LEU A 61 4.19 -19.66 -7.25
C LEU A 61 4.29 -21.19 -7.19
N VAL A 62 4.18 -21.87 -8.34
CA VAL A 62 4.35 -23.33 -8.47
C VAL A 62 5.57 -23.61 -9.34
N LEU A 63 6.65 -24.10 -8.73
CA LEU A 63 7.92 -24.37 -9.40
C LEU A 63 8.40 -25.80 -9.13
N ARG A 64 9.18 -26.34 -10.06
CA ARG A 64 9.98 -27.55 -9.84
C ARG A 64 11.42 -27.15 -9.57
N ILE A 65 11.97 -27.63 -8.47
CA ILE A 65 13.35 -27.37 -8.05
C ILE A 65 14.09 -28.67 -7.76
N PRO A 66 15.44 -28.70 -7.82
CA PRO A 66 16.23 -29.86 -7.45
C PRO A 66 15.91 -30.34 -6.03
N ARG A 67 15.87 -31.66 -5.81
CA ARG A 67 15.56 -32.26 -4.49
C ARG A 67 16.53 -31.81 -3.40
N SER A 68 17.81 -31.63 -3.75
CA SER A 68 18.84 -31.13 -2.84
C SER A 68 18.53 -29.71 -2.38
N LEU A 69 18.13 -28.82 -3.28
CA LEU A 69 17.75 -27.45 -2.96
C LEU A 69 16.49 -27.42 -2.08
N HIS A 70 15.46 -28.19 -2.43
CA HIS A 70 14.26 -28.30 -1.59
C HIS A 70 14.59 -28.78 -0.17
N LYS A 71 15.44 -29.80 -0.03
CA LYS A 71 15.88 -30.31 1.28
C LYS A 71 16.57 -29.21 2.08
N HIS A 72 17.55 -28.53 1.48
CA HIS A 72 18.30 -27.47 2.14
C HIS A 72 17.38 -26.33 2.62
N LEU A 73 16.49 -25.83 1.76
CA LEU A 73 15.55 -24.76 2.13
C LEU A 73 14.59 -25.19 3.25
N LYS A 74 14.16 -26.45 3.26
CA LYS A 74 13.29 -26.99 4.31
C LYS A 74 14.00 -27.08 5.65
N GLU A 75 15.24 -27.58 5.68
CA GLU A 75 16.03 -27.68 6.91
C GLU A 75 16.29 -26.31 7.53
N GLU A 76 16.65 -25.32 6.71
CA GLU A 76 16.86 -23.95 7.18
C GLU A 76 15.58 -23.29 7.71
N ALA A 77 14.45 -23.50 7.02
CA ALA A 77 13.15 -23.00 7.50
C ALA A 77 12.76 -23.62 8.84
N GLU A 78 13.05 -24.91 9.06
CA GLU A 78 12.83 -25.60 10.34
C GLU A 78 13.73 -25.03 11.45
N ILE A 79 14.99 -24.72 11.15
CA ILE A 79 15.93 -24.07 12.10
C ILE A 79 15.41 -22.68 12.50
N GLU A 80 14.90 -21.90 11.56
CA GLU A 80 14.33 -20.57 11.82
C GLU A 80 12.92 -20.63 12.44
N GLY A 81 12.30 -21.82 12.49
CA GLY A 81 10.95 -21.99 13.06
C GLY A 81 9.84 -21.37 12.20
N VAL A 82 10.05 -21.24 10.89
CA VAL A 82 9.10 -20.63 9.95
C VAL A 82 8.66 -21.63 8.87
N SER A 83 7.55 -21.33 8.18
CA SER A 83 7.14 -22.16 7.05
C SER A 83 8.15 -22.04 5.89
N LEU A 84 8.30 -23.11 5.09
CA LEU A 84 9.13 -23.08 3.89
C LEU A 84 8.74 -21.93 2.93
N ASN A 85 7.44 -21.64 2.79
CA ASN A 85 6.99 -20.53 1.95
C ASN A 85 7.45 -19.17 2.49
N GLN A 86 7.35 -18.96 3.80
CA GLN A 86 7.83 -17.74 4.45
C GLN A 86 9.35 -17.58 4.31
N TYR A 87 10.09 -18.68 4.50
CA TYR A 87 11.53 -18.70 4.33
C TYR A 87 11.94 -18.35 2.89
N MET A 88 11.29 -18.97 1.89
CA MET A 88 11.53 -18.65 0.49
C MET A 88 11.20 -17.20 0.15
N LEU A 89 10.07 -16.67 0.63
CA LEU A 89 9.69 -15.27 0.44
C LEU A 89 10.76 -14.32 1.00
N TYR A 90 11.23 -14.57 2.23
CA TYR A 90 12.30 -13.77 2.84
C TYR A 90 13.61 -13.79 2.03
N LYS A 91 13.98 -14.95 1.47
CA LYS A 91 15.18 -15.07 0.62
C LYS A 91 15.02 -14.40 -0.75
N LEU A 92 13.79 -14.31 -1.27
CA LEU A 92 13.48 -13.67 -2.56
C LEU A 92 13.22 -12.16 -2.45
N SER A 93 12.84 -11.67 -1.26
CA SER A 93 12.53 -10.25 -1.02
C SER A 93 13.76 -9.38 -0.73
N ARG A 94 14.97 -9.90 -0.98
CA ARG A 94 16.24 -9.17 -0.83
C ARG A 94 16.80 -8.79 -2.19
#